data_AF-A0A2E9YCV4-F1
#
_entry.id   AF-A0A2E9YCV4-F1
#
_cell.length_a   1.000
_cell.length_b   1.000
_cell.length_c   1.000
_cell.angle_alpha   90.00
_cell.angle_beta   90.00
_cell.angle_gamma   90.00
#
_symmetry.space_group_name_H-M   'P 1'
#
loop_
_entity.id
_entity.type
_entity.pdbx_description
1 polymer ?
#
loop_
_entity_poly.entity_id
_entity_poly.type
_entity_poly.pdbx_seq_one_letter_code
_entity_poly.pdbx_strand_id
1 'polypeptide(L)'
;MVQNLLIEVSKVSGMEIHTRGDCELLSSLILQETDQFVSYNTLRRLFGLAPGSKPRQHTLDILAKFCGYSGYQNFCIVQPKLSIWKQRESLYLLLNQQNIPATMAFFSEVENELIKLELLVTTFRELLLSNQDETIIDLLNSGIYELDEHSYTYQIHTAIAMGLVIGGQPISSRKNLLSHPRIIDCVYLRLIDYSALNGYYGDWTELLAGQSTAQVISLECQVFVVCIQRLKSFLNNSVIAPWNWSGLPWEDFHPALKGRIFTVQLFDQEDPSFDTLWAKIFGDDDERLNPLSAFIEPSTFAVITRNQKLASWLIQKVEINESALQQFQLHDLHVHFLMQAMSALFEKRQKDAHFWMSRFDENELRRPCFYDFLLLSIRRIEAELKSNAQVYPREVRQTTDRLGHSYLSEKLWHAFFI
;
A
#
# COMPACT_ATOMS: atom_id res chain seq x y z
N MET A 1 -10.03 -28.67 -4.56
CA MET A 1 -9.91 -28.65 -6.04
C MET A 1 -10.48 -29.88 -6.73
N VAL A 2 -10.09 -31.11 -6.35
CA VAL A 2 -10.71 -32.33 -6.91
C VAL A 2 -12.24 -32.32 -6.71
N GLN A 3 -12.71 -31.93 -5.52
CA GLN A 3 -14.13 -31.83 -5.24
C GLN A 3 -14.84 -30.78 -6.13
N ASN A 4 -14.20 -29.65 -6.42
CA ASN A 4 -14.73 -28.63 -7.34
C ASN A 4 -14.84 -29.20 -8.78
N LEU A 5 -13.89 -30.03 -9.19
CA LEU A 5 -13.98 -30.72 -10.48
C LEU A 5 -15.18 -31.67 -10.50
N LEU A 6 -15.41 -32.44 -9.43
CA LEU A 6 -16.56 -33.35 -9.35
C LEU A 6 -17.90 -32.59 -9.37
N ILE A 7 -17.97 -31.45 -8.70
CA ILE A 7 -19.14 -30.55 -8.77
C ILE A 7 -19.36 -30.07 -10.21
N GLU A 8 -18.29 -29.69 -10.91
CA GLU A 8 -18.38 -29.25 -12.31
C GLU A 8 -18.81 -30.39 -13.24
N VAL A 9 -18.30 -31.62 -13.00
CA VAL A 9 -18.73 -32.82 -13.73
C VAL A 9 -20.23 -33.05 -13.56
N SER A 10 -20.76 -32.95 -12.34
CA SER A 10 -22.20 -33.08 -12.07
C SER A 10 -23.03 -31.99 -12.77
N LYS A 11 -22.52 -30.75 -12.84
CA LYS A 11 -23.17 -29.64 -13.56
C LYS A 11 -23.21 -29.88 -15.07
N VAL A 12 -22.07 -30.24 -15.66
CA VAL A 12 -21.96 -30.49 -17.11
C VAL A 12 -22.76 -31.72 -17.52
N SER A 13 -22.80 -32.76 -16.68
CA SER A 13 -23.64 -33.92 -16.94
C SER A 13 -25.13 -33.67 -16.70
N GLY A 14 -25.49 -32.59 -16.01
CA GLY A 14 -26.88 -32.28 -15.63
C GLY A 14 -27.47 -33.29 -14.64
N MET A 15 -26.63 -33.95 -13.82
CA MET A 15 -27.04 -35.05 -12.94
C MET A 15 -26.36 -34.96 -11.58
N GLU A 16 -27.09 -35.29 -10.52
CA GLU A 16 -26.50 -35.58 -9.22
C GLU A 16 -26.10 -37.06 -9.16
N ILE A 17 -24.89 -37.35 -8.64
CA ILE A 17 -24.32 -38.70 -8.66
C ILE A 17 -24.41 -39.31 -7.25
N HIS A 18 -25.43 -40.13 -7.01
CA HIS A 18 -25.70 -40.74 -5.69
C HIS A 18 -25.67 -42.26 -5.71
N THR A 19 -25.79 -42.87 -6.89
CA THR A 19 -25.95 -44.31 -7.04
C THR A 19 -24.93 -44.92 -7.99
N ARG A 20 -24.87 -46.26 -8.00
CA ARG A 20 -24.09 -47.00 -8.98
C ARG A 20 -24.56 -46.72 -10.41
N GLY A 21 -25.87 -46.61 -10.64
CA GLY A 21 -26.44 -46.37 -11.96
C GLY A 21 -25.99 -45.03 -12.53
N ASP A 22 -25.96 -43.99 -11.69
CA ASP A 22 -25.50 -42.65 -12.09
C ASP A 22 -24.03 -42.68 -12.53
N CYS A 23 -23.18 -43.47 -11.86
CA CYS A 23 -21.78 -43.66 -12.26
C CYS A 23 -21.63 -44.42 -13.58
N GLU A 24 -22.50 -45.39 -13.87
CA GLU A 24 -22.49 -46.13 -15.14
C GLU A 24 -22.91 -45.22 -16.31
N LEU A 25 -23.94 -44.39 -16.08
CA LEU A 25 -24.38 -43.39 -17.05
C LEU A 25 -23.30 -42.31 -17.26
N LEU A 26 -22.72 -41.76 -16.19
CA LEU A 26 -21.65 -40.78 -16.28
C LEU A 26 -20.40 -41.35 -16.98
N SER A 27 -20.03 -42.60 -16.71
CA SER A 27 -18.94 -43.29 -17.43
C SER A 27 -19.20 -43.35 -18.93
N SER A 28 -20.46 -43.52 -19.34
CA SER A 28 -20.86 -43.58 -20.75
C SER A 28 -20.83 -42.19 -21.40
N LEU A 29 -21.31 -41.17 -20.70
CA LEU A 29 -21.27 -39.76 -21.15
C LEU A 29 -19.82 -39.27 -21.33
N ILE A 30 -18.93 -39.56 -20.37
CA ILE A 30 -17.52 -39.19 -20.47
C ILE A 30 -16.86 -39.84 -21.68
N LEU A 31 -17.13 -41.14 -21.90
CA LEU A 31 -16.59 -41.86 -23.06
C LEU A 31 -17.09 -41.25 -24.37
N GLN A 32 -18.38 -40.91 -24.45
CA GLN A 32 -18.99 -40.32 -25.64
C GLN A 32 -18.42 -38.93 -25.97
N GLU A 33 -18.21 -38.08 -24.97
CA GLU A 33 -17.77 -36.69 -25.18
C GLU A 33 -16.25 -36.56 -25.33
N THR A 34 -15.47 -37.45 -24.72
CA THR A 34 -14.00 -37.31 -24.68
C THR A 34 -13.24 -38.39 -25.46
N ASP A 35 -13.91 -39.45 -25.91
CA ASP A 35 -13.31 -40.69 -26.43
C ASP A 35 -12.35 -41.37 -25.42
N GLN A 36 -12.42 -41.02 -24.14
CA GLN A 36 -11.57 -41.58 -23.08
C GLN A 36 -12.41 -42.29 -22.02
N PHE A 37 -12.03 -43.52 -21.68
CA PHE A 37 -12.80 -44.34 -20.74
C PHE A 37 -12.38 -44.12 -19.28
N VAL A 38 -13.35 -43.84 -18.41
CA VAL A 38 -13.20 -43.87 -16.95
C VAL A 38 -14.21 -44.85 -16.37
N SER A 39 -13.74 -45.93 -15.74
CA SER A 39 -14.66 -46.95 -15.22
C SER A 39 -15.63 -46.40 -14.16
N TYR A 40 -16.88 -46.88 -14.18
CA TYR A 40 -17.89 -46.53 -13.16
C TYR A 40 -17.41 -46.82 -11.73
N ASN A 41 -16.59 -47.86 -11.51
CA ASN A 41 -15.99 -48.15 -10.20
C ASN A 41 -14.99 -47.07 -9.75
N THR A 42 -14.29 -46.43 -10.69
CA THR A 42 -13.41 -45.29 -10.39
C THR A 42 -14.25 -44.07 -10.03
N LEU A 43 -15.32 -43.79 -10.77
CA LEU A 43 -16.27 -42.71 -10.46
C LEU A 43 -16.92 -42.92 -9.08
N ARG A 44 -17.38 -44.15 -8.77
CA ARG A 44 -17.93 -44.48 -7.44
C ARG A 44 -16.98 -44.13 -6.30
N ARG A 45 -15.68 -44.37 -6.47
CA ARG A 45 -14.67 -44.01 -5.45
C ARG A 45 -14.49 -42.50 -5.37
N LEU A 46 -14.50 -41.80 -6.50
CA LEU A 46 -14.34 -40.34 -6.54
C LEU A 46 -15.50 -39.59 -5.89
N PHE A 47 -16.73 -40.06 -6.11
CA PHE A 47 -17.95 -39.49 -5.51
C PHE A 47 -18.26 -40.04 -4.11
N GLY A 48 -17.35 -40.83 -3.50
CA GLY A 48 -17.52 -41.31 -2.12
C GLY A 48 -18.50 -42.49 -1.93
N LEU A 49 -18.99 -43.11 -3.01
CA LEU A 49 -19.91 -44.26 -3.01
C LEU A 49 -19.20 -45.62 -2.78
N ALA A 50 -17.87 -45.62 -2.64
CA ALA A 50 -17.03 -46.76 -2.32
C ALA A 50 -15.69 -46.31 -1.73
N PRO A 51 -15.01 -47.14 -0.91
CA PRO A 51 -13.68 -46.84 -0.40
C PRO A 51 -12.70 -46.56 -1.53
N GLY A 52 -12.08 -45.38 -1.49
CA GLY A 52 -11.22 -44.85 -2.54
C GLY A 52 -9.77 -44.67 -2.12
N SER A 53 -8.89 -44.64 -3.11
CA SER A 53 -7.50 -44.18 -2.98
C SER A 53 -7.33 -42.86 -3.75
N LYS A 54 -6.15 -42.22 -3.61
CA LYS A 54 -5.86 -40.95 -4.27
C LYS A 54 -6.10 -41.04 -5.79
N PRO A 55 -6.89 -40.12 -6.39
CA PRO A 55 -7.17 -40.16 -7.82
C PRO A 55 -5.90 -40.08 -8.67
N ARG A 56 -5.89 -40.80 -9.79
CA ARG A 56 -4.80 -40.71 -10.79
C ARG A 56 -4.94 -39.42 -11.59
N GLN A 57 -3.81 -38.78 -11.90
CA GLN A 57 -3.77 -37.55 -12.70
C GLN A 57 -4.50 -37.72 -14.04
N HIS A 58 -4.27 -38.84 -14.74
CA HIS A 58 -4.95 -39.14 -16.01
C HIS A 58 -6.49 -39.15 -15.88
N THR A 59 -7.03 -39.69 -14.79
CA THR A 59 -8.48 -39.67 -14.55
C THR A 59 -8.98 -38.25 -14.33
N LEU A 60 -8.24 -37.42 -13.59
CA LEU A 60 -8.59 -36.02 -13.37
C LEU A 60 -8.52 -35.23 -14.69
N ASP A 61 -7.56 -35.54 -15.57
CA ASP A 61 -7.44 -34.91 -16.89
C ASP A 61 -8.63 -35.25 -17.79
N ILE A 62 -9.09 -36.50 -17.80
CA ILE A 62 -10.28 -36.90 -18.56
C ILE A 62 -11.52 -36.17 -18.03
N LEU A 63 -11.71 -36.11 -16.70
CA LEU A 63 -12.85 -35.40 -16.10
C LEU A 63 -12.79 -33.90 -16.40
N ALA A 64 -11.61 -33.29 -16.38
CA ALA A 64 -11.45 -31.88 -16.73
C ALA A 64 -11.77 -31.63 -18.22
N LYS A 65 -11.37 -32.53 -19.11
CA LYS A 65 -11.75 -32.47 -20.54
C LYS A 65 -13.24 -32.61 -20.76
N PHE A 66 -13.89 -33.51 -20.03
CA PHE A 66 -15.34 -33.63 -20.04
C PHE A 66 -16.02 -32.32 -19.64
N CYS A 67 -15.43 -31.55 -18.72
CA CYS A 67 -15.90 -30.22 -18.34
C CYS A 67 -15.45 -29.08 -19.30
N GLY A 68 -14.85 -29.37 -20.46
CA GLY A 68 -14.43 -28.38 -21.45
C GLY A 68 -13.06 -27.74 -21.22
N TYR A 69 -12.26 -28.23 -20.26
CA TYR A 69 -10.89 -27.76 -20.02
C TYR A 69 -9.87 -28.59 -20.80
N SER A 70 -8.66 -28.07 -21.04
CA SER A 70 -7.63 -28.87 -21.75
C SER A 70 -7.05 -30.02 -20.93
N GLY A 71 -7.25 -30.00 -19.60
CA GLY A 71 -6.78 -30.99 -18.64
C GLY A 71 -6.90 -30.48 -17.20
N TYR A 72 -6.54 -31.29 -16.21
CA TYR A 72 -6.76 -30.94 -14.80
C TYR A 72 -5.90 -29.77 -14.34
N GLN A 73 -4.68 -29.64 -14.85
CA GLN A 73 -3.84 -28.47 -14.55
C GLN A 73 -4.50 -27.18 -15.04
N ASN A 74 -5.11 -27.20 -16.23
CA ASN A 74 -5.83 -26.06 -16.77
C ASN A 74 -7.08 -25.74 -15.93
N PHE A 75 -7.86 -26.76 -15.54
CA PHE A 75 -8.97 -26.59 -14.60
C PHE A 75 -8.53 -25.91 -13.29
N CYS A 76 -7.45 -26.39 -12.67
CA CYS A 76 -6.91 -25.81 -11.43
C CYS A 76 -6.51 -24.33 -11.57
N ILE A 77 -6.15 -23.88 -12.77
CA ILE A 77 -5.75 -22.49 -13.05
C ILE A 77 -6.97 -21.62 -13.40
N VAL A 78 -7.91 -22.15 -14.19
CA VAL A 78 -9.04 -21.37 -14.74
C VAL A 78 -10.19 -21.27 -13.74
N GLN A 79 -10.53 -22.36 -13.04
CA GLN A 79 -11.71 -22.39 -12.19
C GLN A 79 -11.66 -21.39 -11.02
N PRO A 80 -10.52 -21.19 -10.31
CA PRO A 80 -10.42 -20.14 -9.30
C PRO A 80 -10.67 -18.75 -9.88
N LYS A 81 -10.17 -18.46 -11.09
CA LYS A 81 -10.37 -17.17 -11.76
C LYS A 81 -11.84 -16.93 -12.08
N LEU A 82 -12.53 -17.94 -12.63
CA LEU A 82 -13.96 -17.84 -12.93
C LEU A 82 -14.80 -17.64 -11.66
N SER A 83 -14.42 -18.30 -10.55
CA SER A 83 -15.08 -18.11 -9.25
C SER A 83 -14.96 -16.67 -8.76
N ILE A 84 -13.78 -16.04 -8.91
CA ILE A 84 -13.57 -14.63 -8.56
C ILE A 84 -14.46 -13.72 -9.42
N TRP A 85 -14.59 -13.98 -10.72
CA TRP A 85 -15.49 -13.22 -11.59
C TRP A 85 -16.95 -13.29 -11.13
N LYS A 86 -17.43 -14.49 -10.77
CA LYS A 86 -18.80 -14.65 -10.24
C LYS A 86 -18.99 -13.91 -8.91
N GLN A 87 -18.01 -13.94 -8.02
CA GLN A 87 -18.06 -13.17 -6.77
C GLN A 87 -18.13 -11.66 -7.04
N ARG A 88 -17.36 -11.15 -8.00
CA ARG A 88 -17.42 -9.74 -8.42
C ARG A 88 -18.79 -9.37 -9.00
N GLU A 89 -19.34 -10.19 -9.91
CA GLU A 89 -20.68 -9.96 -10.47
C GLU A 89 -21.75 -9.89 -9.39
N SER A 90 -21.73 -10.84 -8.44
CA SER A 90 -22.63 -10.84 -7.28
C SER A 90 -22.47 -9.57 -6.44
N LEU A 91 -21.22 -9.17 -6.17
CA LEU A 91 -20.94 -7.94 -5.42
C LEU A 91 -21.49 -6.70 -6.13
N TYR A 92 -21.27 -6.55 -7.43
CA TYR A 92 -21.77 -5.40 -8.20
C TYR A 92 -23.31 -5.32 -8.17
N LEU A 93 -24.00 -6.46 -8.24
CA LEU A 93 -25.46 -6.51 -8.08
C LEU A 93 -25.90 -6.04 -6.69
N LEU A 94 -25.20 -6.46 -5.63
CA LEU A 94 -25.49 -6.04 -4.25
C LEU A 94 -25.25 -4.55 -4.03
N LEU A 95 -24.14 -4.00 -4.55
CA LEU A 95 -23.84 -2.57 -4.45
C LEU A 95 -24.87 -1.72 -5.18
N ASN A 96 -25.30 -2.14 -6.38
CA ASN A 96 -26.36 -1.45 -7.12
C ASN A 96 -27.72 -1.48 -6.40
N GLN A 97 -27.99 -2.52 -5.61
CA GLN A 97 -29.20 -2.62 -4.78
C GLN A 97 -29.10 -1.83 -3.46
N GLN A 98 -27.91 -1.33 -3.09
CA GLN A 98 -27.64 -0.61 -1.84
C GLN A 98 -28.09 -1.38 -0.58
N ASN A 99 -27.96 -2.71 -0.60
CA ASN A 99 -28.37 -3.57 0.51
C ASN A 99 -27.16 -3.88 1.42
N ILE A 100 -26.97 -3.07 2.47
CA ILE A 100 -25.87 -3.24 3.42
C ILE A 100 -25.89 -4.63 4.09
N PRO A 101 -27.00 -5.12 4.69
CA PRO A 101 -27.03 -6.46 5.30
C PRO A 101 -26.63 -7.59 4.34
N ALA A 102 -27.09 -7.55 3.09
CA ALA A 102 -26.73 -8.55 2.10
C ALA A 102 -25.26 -8.44 1.67
N THR A 103 -24.72 -7.23 1.59
CA THR A 103 -23.30 -6.98 1.35
C THR A 103 -22.45 -7.56 2.49
N MET A 104 -22.87 -7.36 3.75
CA MET A 104 -22.21 -7.94 4.92
C MET A 104 -22.20 -9.47 4.90
N ALA A 105 -23.34 -10.08 4.56
CA ALA A 105 -23.46 -11.53 4.45
C ALA A 105 -22.51 -12.06 3.35
N PHE A 106 -22.49 -11.41 2.19
CA PHE A 106 -21.57 -11.76 1.10
C PHE A 106 -20.10 -11.78 1.55
N PHE A 107 -19.62 -10.73 2.22
CA PHE A 107 -18.22 -10.69 2.67
C PHE A 107 -17.91 -11.68 3.79
N SER A 108 -18.92 -12.11 4.57
CA SER A 108 -18.75 -13.16 5.58
C SER A 108 -18.56 -14.55 4.96
N GLU A 109 -19.02 -14.75 3.73
CA GLU A 109 -18.89 -16.01 2.97
C GLU A 109 -17.59 -16.10 2.15
N VAL A 110 -16.85 -14.99 1.99
CA VAL A 110 -15.58 -14.99 1.26
C VAL A 110 -14.47 -15.57 2.15
N GLU A 111 -14.16 -16.86 1.97
CA GLU A 111 -13.15 -17.57 2.78
C GLU A 111 -11.70 -17.09 2.58
N ASN A 112 -11.38 -16.56 1.39
CA ASN A 112 -10.02 -16.13 1.08
C ASN A 112 -9.83 -14.67 1.45
N GLU A 113 -9.08 -14.40 2.51
CA GLU A 113 -8.84 -13.06 3.03
C GLU A 113 -8.23 -12.07 2.02
N LEU A 114 -7.34 -12.51 1.12
CA LEU A 114 -6.76 -11.63 0.10
C LEU A 114 -7.79 -11.25 -0.97
N ILE A 115 -8.63 -12.21 -1.39
CA ILE A 115 -9.74 -11.94 -2.31
C ILE A 115 -10.76 -11.03 -1.63
N LYS A 116 -11.08 -11.28 -0.36
CA LYS A 116 -11.97 -10.45 0.45
C LYS A 116 -11.47 -9.02 0.50
N LEU A 117 -10.18 -8.82 0.78
CA LEU A 117 -9.55 -7.50 0.77
C LEU A 117 -9.65 -6.82 -0.60
N GLU A 118 -9.32 -7.52 -1.69
CA GLU A 118 -9.42 -6.98 -3.05
C GLU A 118 -10.85 -6.53 -3.40
N LEU A 119 -11.84 -7.34 -3.03
CA LEU A 119 -13.26 -7.03 -3.20
C LEU A 119 -13.67 -5.84 -2.33
N LEU A 120 -13.20 -5.74 -1.08
CA LEU A 120 -13.45 -4.59 -0.20
C LEU A 120 -12.87 -3.29 -0.78
N VAL A 121 -11.63 -3.32 -1.27
CA VAL A 121 -11.00 -2.16 -1.95
C VAL A 121 -11.83 -1.75 -3.16
N THR A 122 -12.30 -2.71 -3.95
CA THR A 122 -13.15 -2.45 -5.12
C THR A 122 -14.46 -1.78 -4.69
N THR A 123 -15.15 -2.32 -3.68
CA THR A 123 -16.37 -1.75 -3.11
C THR A 123 -16.16 -0.32 -2.65
N PHE A 124 -15.16 -0.08 -1.79
CA PHE A 124 -14.93 1.27 -1.26
C PHE A 124 -14.60 2.27 -2.36
N ARG A 125 -13.79 1.88 -3.36
CA ARG A 125 -13.49 2.75 -4.50
C ARG A 125 -14.74 3.07 -5.32
N GLU A 126 -15.60 2.10 -5.59
CA GLU A 126 -16.83 2.30 -6.35
C GLU A 126 -17.80 3.23 -5.61
N LEU A 127 -17.97 3.02 -4.30
CA LEU A 127 -18.80 3.86 -3.45
C LEU A 127 -18.23 5.29 -3.35
N LEU A 128 -16.91 5.45 -3.24
CA LEU A 128 -16.24 6.76 -3.25
C LEU A 128 -16.48 7.48 -4.59
N LEU A 129 -16.30 6.79 -5.73
CA LEU A 129 -16.55 7.36 -7.05
C LEU A 129 -18.02 7.75 -7.26
N SER A 130 -18.94 7.00 -6.66
CA SER A 130 -20.39 7.21 -6.74
C SER A 130 -20.93 8.18 -5.68
N ASN A 131 -20.06 8.77 -4.85
CA ASN A 131 -20.41 9.67 -3.74
C ASN A 131 -21.39 9.07 -2.71
N GLN A 132 -21.26 7.77 -2.41
CA GLN A 132 -22.08 7.05 -1.43
C GLN A 132 -21.42 7.00 -0.05
N ASP A 133 -21.12 8.18 0.52
CA ASP A 133 -20.32 8.30 1.75
C ASP A 133 -21.00 7.67 2.97
N GLU A 134 -22.31 7.80 3.10
CA GLU A 134 -23.08 7.18 4.19
C GLU A 134 -23.01 5.65 4.13
N THR A 135 -23.10 5.05 2.93
CA THR A 135 -22.93 3.60 2.72
C THR A 135 -21.54 3.12 3.12
N ILE A 136 -20.50 3.91 2.83
CA ILE A 136 -19.14 3.61 3.27
C ILE A 136 -19.06 3.62 4.80
N ILE A 137 -19.62 4.66 5.43
CA ILE A 137 -19.64 4.79 6.90
C ILE A 137 -20.37 3.61 7.54
N ASP A 138 -21.52 3.21 7.00
CA ASP A 138 -22.29 2.05 7.48
C ASP A 138 -21.48 0.75 7.39
N LEU A 139 -20.76 0.53 6.28
CA LEU A 139 -19.87 -0.62 6.10
C LEU A 139 -18.67 -0.57 7.06
N LEU A 140 -18.12 0.60 7.36
CA LEU A 140 -17.03 0.72 8.32
C LEU A 140 -17.50 0.44 9.75
N ASN A 141 -18.70 0.91 10.09
CA ASN A 141 -19.30 0.72 11.41
C ASN A 141 -19.74 -0.72 11.68
N SER A 142 -20.07 -1.49 10.63
CA SER A 142 -20.44 -2.89 10.75
C SER A 142 -19.26 -3.82 11.09
N GLY A 143 -18.02 -3.32 11.04
CA GLY A 143 -16.82 -4.10 11.29
C GLY A 143 -16.39 -5.00 10.13
N ILE A 144 -16.93 -4.80 8.92
CA ILE A 144 -16.54 -5.59 7.74
C ILE A 144 -15.06 -5.47 7.37
N TYR A 145 -14.41 -4.45 7.92
CA TYR A 145 -13.14 -3.93 7.45
C TYR A 145 -12.16 -3.69 8.60
N GLU A 146 -11.33 -4.70 8.86
CA GLU A 146 -10.27 -4.69 9.86
C GLU A 146 -8.91 -4.76 9.14
N LEU A 147 -8.56 -3.66 8.46
CA LEU A 147 -7.33 -3.59 7.67
C LEU A 147 -6.06 -3.80 8.48
N ASP A 148 -6.09 -3.41 9.74
CA ASP A 148 -5.00 -3.52 10.70
C ASP A 148 -4.60 -4.97 10.96
N GLU A 149 -5.47 -5.95 10.69
CA GLU A 149 -5.15 -7.38 10.78
C GLU A 149 -4.32 -7.89 9.58
N HIS A 150 -4.29 -7.16 8.46
CA HIS A 150 -3.51 -7.54 7.29
C HIS A 150 -2.07 -7.05 7.37
N SER A 151 -1.17 -7.74 6.65
CA SER A 151 0.22 -7.28 6.49
C SER A 151 0.28 -5.83 6.01
N TYR A 152 1.21 -5.07 6.56
CA TYR A 152 1.37 -3.63 6.33
C TYR A 152 1.46 -3.24 4.84
N THR A 153 2.07 -4.09 4.00
CA THR A 153 2.10 -3.90 2.53
C THR A 153 0.70 -3.76 1.93
N TYR A 154 -0.26 -4.59 2.37
CA TYR A 154 -1.63 -4.54 1.88
C TYR A 154 -2.39 -3.31 2.38
N GLN A 155 -2.10 -2.86 3.60
CA GLN A 155 -2.65 -1.61 4.14
C GLN A 155 -2.21 -0.41 3.29
N ILE A 156 -0.93 -0.33 2.93
CA ILE A 156 -0.40 0.74 2.06
C ILE A 156 -1.08 0.71 0.68
N HIS A 157 -1.18 -0.46 0.05
CA HIS A 157 -1.83 -0.57 -1.27
C HIS A 157 -3.28 -0.13 -1.21
N THR A 158 -3.99 -0.47 -0.14
CA THR A 158 -5.37 -0.05 0.07
C THR A 158 -5.47 1.46 0.27
N ALA A 159 -4.61 2.04 1.10
CA ALA A 159 -4.55 3.47 1.34
C ALA A 159 -4.30 4.25 0.04
N ILE A 160 -3.33 3.80 -0.78
CA ILE A 160 -3.06 4.38 -2.12
C ILE A 160 -4.29 4.27 -3.02
N ALA A 161 -4.91 3.09 -3.05
CA ALA A 161 -6.07 2.85 -3.91
C ALA A 161 -7.27 3.76 -3.56
N MET A 162 -7.54 3.97 -2.28
CA MET A 162 -8.60 4.88 -1.82
C MET A 162 -8.18 6.36 -1.97
N GLY A 163 -6.94 6.70 -1.59
CA GLY A 163 -6.38 8.04 -1.63
C GLY A 163 -6.41 8.66 -3.02
N LEU A 164 -6.12 7.88 -4.07
CA LEU A 164 -6.21 8.33 -5.46
C LEU A 164 -7.62 8.76 -5.87
N VAL A 165 -8.67 8.14 -5.31
CA VAL A 165 -10.06 8.53 -5.58
C VAL A 165 -10.40 9.79 -4.77
N ILE A 166 -10.04 9.80 -3.48
CA ILE A 166 -10.29 10.94 -2.58
C ILE A 166 -9.63 12.21 -3.13
N GLY A 167 -8.39 12.12 -3.62
CA GLY A 167 -7.66 13.27 -4.16
C GLY A 167 -8.24 13.87 -5.44
N GLY A 168 -9.13 13.15 -6.13
CA GLY A 168 -9.89 13.66 -7.27
C GLY A 168 -11.16 14.44 -6.90
N GLN A 169 -11.47 14.57 -5.61
CA GLN A 169 -12.75 15.11 -5.12
C GLN A 169 -12.53 16.20 -4.06
N PRO A 170 -13.45 17.18 -3.92
CA PRO A 170 -13.31 18.24 -2.93
C PRO A 170 -13.44 17.70 -1.49
N ILE A 171 -12.40 17.90 -0.68
CA ILE A 171 -12.35 17.46 0.74
C ILE A 171 -13.52 18.01 1.57
N SER A 172 -13.88 19.27 1.33
CA SER A 172 -14.98 19.95 2.06
C SER A 172 -16.32 19.25 1.93
N SER A 173 -16.55 18.54 0.81
CA SER A 173 -17.80 17.84 0.55
C SER A 173 -17.94 16.50 1.29
N ARG A 174 -16.86 16.00 1.89
CA ARG A 174 -16.75 14.63 2.44
C ARG A 174 -16.33 14.60 3.89
N LYS A 175 -16.59 15.69 4.62
CA LYS A 175 -16.12 15.89 6.00
C LYS A 175 -16.41 14.70 6.92
N ASN A 176 -17.63 14.20 6.90
CA ASN A 176 -18.05 13.11 7.81
C ASN A 176 -17.25 11.83 7.55
N LEU A 177 -17.12 11.43 6.28
CA LEU A 177 -16.36 10.24 5.90
C LEU A 177 -14.86 10.41 6.20
N LEU A 178 -14.27 11.53 5.80
CA LEU A 178 -12.84 11.79 5.94
C LEU A 178 -12.39 12.02 7.39
N SER A 179 -13.35 12.24 8.29
CA SER A 179 -13.11 12.33 9.74
C SER A 179 -13.43 11.03 10.48
N HIS A 180 -13.94 10.01 9.77
CA HIS A 180 -14.25 8.73 10.37
C HIS A 180 -12.97 8.05 10.88
N PRO A 181 -12.92 7.55 12.13
CA PRO A 181 -11.69 6.98 12.71
C PRO A 181 -11.04 5.92 11.83
N ARG A 182 -11.83 4.95 11.32
CA ARG A 182 -11.31 3.92 10.41
C ARG A 182 -10.72 4.49 9.11
N ILE A 183 -11.25 5.59 8.57
CA ILE A 183 -10.71 6.23 7.36
C ILE A 183 -9.41 6.97 7.67
N ILE A 184 -9.36 7.66 8.81
CA ILE A 184 -8.14 8.32 9.28
C ILE A 184 -7.04 7.28 9.47
N ASP A 185 -7.34 6.21 10.21
CA ASP A 185 -6.38 5.17 10.50
C ASP A 185 -5.96 4.50 9.21
N CYS A 186 -6.88 3.88 8.48
CA CYS A 186 -6.55 3.03 7.34
C CYS A 186 -6.02 3.77 6.11
N VAL A 187 -6.43 5.02 5.90
CA VAL A 187 -6.10 5.78 4.68
C VAL A 187 -5.18 6.94 5.02
N TYR A 188 -5.63 7.91 5.82
CA TYR A 188 -4.89 9.16 6.02
C TYR A 188 -3.48 8.94 6.59
N LEU A 189 -3.36 8.13 7.65
CA LEU A 189 -2.08 7.86 8.33
C LEU A 189 -1.15 6.92 7.55
N ARG A 190 -1.66 6.14 6.58
CA ARG A 190 -0.86 5.20 5.78
C ARG A 190 -0.49 5.75 4.40
N LEU A 191 -1.33 6.61 3.83
CA LEU A 191 -1.15 7.16 2.48
C LEU A 191 0.05 8.11 2.38
N ILE A 192 0.14 9.06 3.33
CA ILE A 192 1.19 10.08 3.44
C ILE A 192 1.55 10.69 2.06
N ASP A 193 0.64 11.47 1.48
CA ASP A 193 0.82 12.02 0.13
C ASP A 193 1.53 13.39 0.15
N TYR A 194 2.87 13.35 0.17
CA TYR A 194 3.69 14.57 0.11
C TYR A 194 3.53 15.33 -1.22
N SER A 195 3.10 14.65 -2.28
CA SER A 195 2.88 15.29 -3.58
C SER A 195 1.66 16.22 -3.60
N ALA A 196 0.81 16.15 -2.56
CA ALA A 196 -0.44 16.88 -2.47
C ALA A 196 -0.59 17.71 -1.18
N LEU A 197 0.52 18.08 -0.52
CA LEU A 197 0.49 18.94 0.68
C LEU A 197 -0.13 20.32 0.43
N ASN A 198 0.02 20.88 -0.77
CA ASN A 198 -0.64 22.11 -1.19
C ASN A 198 -1.95 21.87 -1.96
N GLY A 199 -2.49 20.65 -1.88
CA GLY A 199 -3.78 20.27 -2.44
C GLY A 199 -4.59 19.44 -1.45
N TYR A 200 -5.26 18.41 -1.96
CA TYR A 200 -6.25 17.64 -1.18
C TYR A 200 -5.72 17.08 0.15
N TYR A 201 -4.46 16.61 0.20
CA TYR A 201 -3.92 16.01 1.41
C TYR A 201 -3.68 17.08 2.48
N GLY A 202 -3.22 18.28 2.08
CA GLY A 202 -3.15 19.44 2.96
C GLY A 202 -4.51 19.94 3.43
N ASP A 203 -5.51 20.01 2.54
CA ASP A 203 -6.88 20.38 2.89
C ASP A 203 -7.49 19.36 3.89
N TRP A 204 -7.16 18.07 3.73
CA TRP A 204 -7.55 17.03 4.66
C TRP A 204 -6.84 17.17 6.01
N THR A 205 -5.53 17.49 6.02
CA THR A 205 -4.82 17.84 7.25
C THR A 205 -5.48 19.01 7.98
N GLU A 206 -5.89 20.07 7.26
CA GLU A 206 -6.57 21.23 7.83
C GLU A 206 -7.96 20.89 8.37
N LEU A 207 -8.70 20.02 7.68
CA LEU A 207 -9.99 19.49 8.14
C LEU A 207 -9.84 18.78 9.50
N LEU A 208 -8.82 17.94 9.64
CA LEU A 208 -8.55 17.19 10.88
C LEU A 208 -8.02 18.11 11.99
N ALA A 209 -7.22 19.11 11.66
CA ALA A 209 -6.72 20.10 12.62
C ALA A 209 -7.84 21.01 13.17
N GLY A 210 -8.84 21.35 12.35
CA GLY A 210 -9.94 22.25 12.71
C GLY A 210 -11.04 21.62 13.57
N GLN A 211 -10.93 20.33 13.91
CA GLN A 211 -11.97 19.66 14.70
C GLN A 211 -11.87 20.03 16.19
N SER A 212 -12.79 20.89 16.62
CA SER A 212 -13.07 21.15 18.03
C SER A 212 -13.86 19.97 18.65
N THR A 213 -13.16 19.17 19.46
CA THR A 213 -13.63 18.44 20.66
C THR A 213 -14.85 17.49 20.63
N ALA A 214 -15.62 17.35 19.54
CA ALA A 214 -16.78 16.46 19.52
C ALA A 214 -16.51 15.04 18.95
N GLN A 215 -15.51 14.90 18.08
CA GLN A 215 -14.90 13.60 17.70
C GLN A 215 -13.39 13.77 17.85
N VAL A 216 -12.86 13.25 18.94
CA VAL A 216 -11.44 13.39 19.27
C VAL A 216 -10.68 12.41 18.38
N ILE A 217 -10.01 12.93 17.35
CA ILE A 217 -8.96 12.17 16.65
C ILE A 217 -7.91 11.73 17.68
N SER A 218 -7.32 10.55 17.48
CA SER A 218 -6.34 10.00 18.42
C SER A 218 -5.17 10.97 18.64
N LEU A 219 -4.51 10.89 19.81
CA LEU A 219 -3.31 11.70 20.08
C LEU A 219 -2.23 11.48 19.00
N GLU A 220 -2.07 10.24 18.54
CA GLU A 220 -1.17 9.91 17.43
C GLU A 220 -1.53 10.70 16.16
N CYS A 221 -2.80 10.75 15.79
CA CYS A 221 -3.27 11.52 14.64
C CYS A 221 -3.07 13.03 14.83
N GLN A 222 -3.33 13.56 16.03
CA GLN A 222 -3.07 14.98 16.34
C GLN A 222 -1.60 15.34 16.14
N VAL A 223 -0.69 14.54 16.69
CA VAL A 223 0.76 14.74 16.54
C VAL A 223 1.19 14.58 15.09
N PHE A 224 0.64 13.61 14.37
CA PHE A 224 0.87 13.44 12.94
C PHE A 224 0.45 14.68 12.14
N VAL A 225 -0.78 15.19 12.35
CA VAL A 225 -1.31 16.40 11.70
C VAL A 225 -0.40 17.59 11.93
N VAL A 226 0.05 17.80 13.18
CA VAL A 226 1.01 18.87 13.52
C VAL A 226 2.32 18.72 12.74
N CYS A 227 2.86 17.50 12.64
CA CYS A 227 4.07 17.27 11.87
C CYS A 227 3.90 17.63 10.39
N ILE A 228 2.78 17.21 9.77
CA ILE A 228 2.49 17.53 8.37
C ILE A 228 2.31 19.04 8.15
N GLN A 229 1.59 19.74 9.04
CA GLN A 229 1.43 21.20 8.95
C GLN A 229 2.76 21.95 9.07
N ARG A 230 3.64 21.49 9.98
CA ARG A 230 4.98 22.07 10.13
C ARG A 230 5.84 21.84 8.90
N LEU A 231 5.83 20.63 8.33
CA LEU A 231 6.54 20.34 7.08
C LEU A 231 6.01 21.18 5.91
N LYS A 232 4.68 21.25 5.74
CA LYS A 232 4.04 22.12 4.73
C LYS A 232 4.48 23.58 4.90
N SER A 233 4.52 24.07 6.15
CA SER A 233 4.94 25.44 6.43
C SER A 233 6.40 25.70 6.09
N PHE A 234 7.29 24.77 6.46
CA PHE A 234 8.70 24.80 6.07
C PHE A 234 8.88 24.85 4.55
N LEU A 235 8.24 23.94 3.82
CA LEU A 235 8.34 23.85 2.35
C LEU A 235 7.76 25.08 1.63
N ASN A 236 6.80 25.76 2.26
CA ASN A 236 6.20 26.97 1.71
C ASN A 236 6.88 28.25 2.20
N ASN A 237 7.94 28.17 3.01
CA ASN A 237 8.60 29.31 3.65
C ASN A 237 7.59 30.19 4.42
N SER A 238 6.58 29.57 5.04
CA SER A 238 5.62 30.24 5.90
C SER A 238 5.97 30.07 7.37
N VAL A 239 5.31 30.85 8.23
CA VAL A 239 5.53 30.77 9.69
C VAL A 239 5.20 29.37 10.19
N ILE A 240 6.16 28.74 10.84
CA ILE A 240 5.99 27.43 11.48
C ILE A 240 5.42 27.66 12.88
N ALA A 241 4.21 27.15 13.12
CA ALA A 241 3.56 27.28 14.43
C ALA A 241 4.31 26.45 15.50
N PRO A 242 4.55 27.00 16.71
CA PRO A 242 5.20 26.27 17.78
C PRO A 242 4.29 25.14 18.30
N TRP A 243 4.91 24.06 18.80
CA TRP A 243 4.20 22.94 19.43
C TRP A 243 4.96 22.47 20.67
N ASN A 244 4.24 22.02 21.69
CA ASN A 244 4.85 21.46 22.88
C ASN A 244 5.04 19.94 22.73
N TRP A 245 6.28 19.51 22.55
CA TRP A 245 6.67 18.10 22.45
C TRP A 245 6.84 17.40 23.81
N SER A 246 6.63 18.11 24.92
CA SER A 246 6.87 17.58 26.27
C SER A 246 5.72 16.68 26.74
N GLY A 247 6.06 15.56 27.39
CA GLY A 247 5.08 14.65 27.98
C GLY A 247 4.32 13.78 26.98
N LEU A 248 4.84 13.64 25.75
CA LEU A 248 4.29 12.71 24.78
C LEU A 248 4.59 11.25 25.20
N PRO A 249 3.64 10.32 24.97
CA PRO A 249 3.83 8.90 25.31
C PRO A 249 4.71 8.23 24.25
N TRP A 250 6.02 8.45 24.32
CA TRP A 250 6.96 7.98 23.30
C TRP A 250 6.85 6.48 23.05
N GLU A 251 6.69 5.65 24.07
CA GLU A 251 6.58 4.19 23.91
C GLU A 251 5.40 3.74 23.05
N ASP A 252 4.31 4.53 23.02
CA ASP A 252 3.09 4.17 22.31
C ASP A 252 3.12 4.59 20.82
N PHE A 253 4.08 5.44 20.43
CA PHE A 253 4.14 5.95 19.06
C PHE A 253 4.85 5.02 18.09
N HIS A 254 4.25 4.86 16.92
CA HIS A 254 4.87 4.15 15.82
C HIS A 254 6.23 4.78 15.45
N PRO A 255 7.28 3.98 15.18
CA PRO A 255 8.62 4.48 14.87
C PRO A 255 8.67 5.53 13.75
N ALA A 256 7.86 5.37 12.71
CA ALA A 256 7.76 6.36 11.63
C ALA A 256 7.24 7.73 12.11
N LEU A 257 6.30 7.76 13.07
CA LEU A 257 5.84 9.01 13.66
C LEU A 257 6.94 9.64 14.52
N LYS A 258 7.66 8.85 15.32
CA LYS A 258 8.83 9.32 16.08
C LYS A 258 9.88 9.96 15.16
N GLY A 259 10.20 9.32 14.04
CA GLY A 259 11.10 9.85 13.02
C GLY A 259 10.60 11.17 12.41
N ARG A 260 9.28 11.29 12.21
CA ARG A 260 8.66 12.54 11.75
C ARG A 260 8.77 13.65 12.80
N ILE A 261 8.51 13.33 14.07
CA ILE A 261 8.64 14.27 15.20
C ILE A 261 10.09 14.76 15.34
N PHE A 262 11.07 13.85 15.22
CA PHE A 262 12.49 14.19 15.17
C PHE A 262 12.75 15.21 14.06
N THR A 263 12.29 14.92 12.84
CA THR A 263 12.49 15.75 11.66
C THR A 263 11.93 17.16 11.83
N VAL A 264 10.69 17.31 12.28
CA VAL A 264 10.05 18.63 12.38
C VAL A 264 10.57 19.47 13.56
N GLN A 265 11.24 18.86 14.54
CA GLN A 265 11.95 19.56 15.60
C GLN A 265 13.29 20.16 15.12
N LEU A 266 13.87 19.63 14.04
CA LEU A 266 15.08 20.22 13.43
C LEU A 266 14.81 21.61 12.83
N PHE A 267 13.54 21.95 12.56
CA PHE A 267 13.18 23.26 12.00
C PHE A 267 13.37 24.40 13.01
N ASP A 268 13.35 24.08 14.31
CA ASP A 268 13.39 25.06 15.39
C ASP A 268 14.83 25.38 15.84
N GLN A 269 15.85 24.71 15.28
CA GLN A 269 17.24 24.77 15.76
C GLN A 269 18.21 25.03 14.61
N GLU A 270 19.10 26.01 14.77
CA GLU A 270 20.12 26.31 13.75
C GLU A 270 21.21 25.22 13.66
N ASP A 271 21.58 24.59 14.79
CA ASP A 271 22.56 23.50 14.84
C ASP A 271 22.18 22.46 15.91
N PRO A 272 21.17 21.61 15.64
CA PRO A 272 20.67 20.63 16.59
C PRO A 272 21.69 19.52 16.85
N SER A 273 21.80 19.08 18.11
CA SER A 273 22.45 17.82 18.46
C SER A 273 21.54 16.66 18.08
N PHE A 274 21.83 15.96 16.99
CA PHE A 274 21.02 14.84 16.49
C PHE A 274 20.92 13.72 17.52
N ASP A 275 22.03 13.30 18.12
CA ASP A 275 22.03 12.21 19.12
C ASP A 275 21.19 12.59 20.36
N THR A 276 21.30 13.83 20.85
CA THR A 276 20.50 14.28 22.01
C THR A 276 19.01 14.33 21.69
N LEU A 277 18.64 14.80 20.50
CA LEU A 277 17.24 14.85 20.09
C LEU A 277 16.69 13.44 19.83
N TRP A 278 17.49 12.56 19.23
CA TRP A 278 17.12 11.19 18.96
C TRP A 278 16.91 10.41 20.26
N ALA A 279 17.87 10.46 21.19
CA ALA A 279 17.78 9.80 22.50
C ALA A 279 16.56 10.27 23.31
N LYS A 280 16.17 11.56 23.20
CA LYS A 280 14.96 12.09 23.84
C LYS A 280 13.67 11.44 23.32
N ILE A 281 13.64 11.03 22.06
CA ILE A 281 12.43 10.52 21.37
C ILE A 281 12.39 8.99 21.38
N PHE A 282 13.54 8.34 21.20
CA PHE A 282 13.67 6.89 21.05
C PHE A 282 14.24 6.20 22.29
N GLY A 283 14.74 6.94 23.28
CA GLY A 283 15.46 6.39 24.43
C GLY A 283 16.95 6.16 24.14
N ASP A 284 17.68 5.66 25.14
CA ASP A 284 19.13 5.38 25.07
C ASP A 284 19.46 4.03 24.38
N ASP A 285 18.53 3.46 23.62
CA ASP A 285 18.71 2.18 22.92
C ASP A 285 19.69 2.32 21.74
N ASP A 286 20.40 1.22 21.40
CA ASP A 286 21.29 1.21 20.22
C ASP A 286 20.48 1.53 18.98
N GLU A 287 20.76 2.67 18.37
CA GLU A 287 19.96 3.19 17.26
C GLU A 287 19.92 2.26 16.06
N ARG A 288 20.91 1.38 15.91
CA ARG A 288 20.98 0.36 14.85
C ARG A 288 19.92 -0.74 15.01
N LEU A 289 19.36 -0.87 16.21
CA LEU A 289 18.25 -1.79 16.50
C LEU A 289 16.89 -1.19 16.14
N ASN A 290 16.81 0.12 15.87
CA ASN A 290 15.56 0.75 15.48
C ASN A 290 15.10 0.23 14.11
N PRO A 291 13.77 0.05 13.92
CA PRO A 291 13.24 -0.37 12.65
C PRO A 291 13.52 0.69 11.58
N LEU A 292 13.76 0.25 10.34
CA LEU A 292 14.05 1.12 9.20
C LEU A 292 13.01 2.25 9.01
N SER A 293 11.75 1.98 9.38
CA SER A 293 10.65 2.95 9.35
C SER A 293 10.86 4.17 10.26
N ALA A 294 11.71 4.09 11.29
CA ALA A 294 12.10 5.23 12.10
C ALA A 294 12.89 6.29 11.30
N PHE A 295 13.59 5.85 10.26
CA PHE A 295 14.55 6.68 9.52
C PHE A 295 14.00 7.19 8.19
N ILE A 296 12.83 6.73 7.74
CA ILE A 296 12.29 7.11 6.42
C ILE A 296 12.03 8.62 6.32
N GLU A 297 11.43 9.21 7.36
CA GLU A 297 11.13 10.64 7.39
C GLU A 297 12.40 11.50 7.51
N PRO A 298 13.33 11.22 8.46
CA PRO A 298 14.62 11.90 8.50
C PRO A 298 15.43 11.79 7.20
N SER A 299 15.45 10.62 6.57
CA SER A 299 16.21 10.37 5.33
C SER A 299 15.61 11.13 4.15
N THR A 300 14.29 11.08 4.00
CA THR A 300 13.56 11.85 2.99
C THR A 300 13.85 13.34 3.16
N PHE A 301 13.76 13.85 4.39
CA PHE A 301 14.05 15.24 4.71
C PHE A 301 15.51 15.62 4.42
N ALA A 302 16.49 14.79 4.80
CA ALA A 302 17.89 15.04 4.52
C ALA A 302 18.15 15.19 3.01
N VAL A 303 17.52 14.33 2.20
CA VAL A 303 17.65 14.34 0.74
C VAL A 303 16.97 15.56 0.11
N ILE A 304 15.75 15.91 0.50
CA ILE A 304 15.04 17.05 -0.11
C ILE A 304 15.63 18.40 0.32
N THR A 305 16.17 18.47 1.55
CA THR A 305 16.77 19.69 2.10
C THR A 305 18.26 19.76 1.96
N ARG A 306 18.86 18.83 1.20
CA ARG A 306 20.31 18.76 0.93
C ARG A 306 21.15 18.86 2.22
N ASN A 307 20.63 18.34 3.33
CA ASN A 307 21.22 18.48 4.66
C ASN A 307 22.34 17.45 4.83
N GLN A 308 23.57 17.86 4.51
CA GLN A 308 24.74 16.98 4.56
C GLN A 308 25.01 16.46 5.98
N LYS A 309 24.92 17.31 7.00
CA LYS A 309 25.17 16.90 8.40
C LYS A 309 24.22 15.79 8.82
N LEU A 310 22.92 15.95 8.54
CA LEU A 310 21.91 14.95 8.85
C LEU A 310 22.10 13.68 8.03
N ALA A 311 22.38 13.79 6.73
CA ALA A 311 22.63 12.63 5.87
C ALA A 311 23.83 11.80 6.38
N SER A 312 24.95 12.46 6.71
CA SER A 312 26.13 11.78 7.25
C SER A 312 25.84 11.10 8.60
N TRP A 313 25.04 11.72 9.47
CA TRP A 313 24.62 11.13 10.74
C TRP A 313 23.73 9.89 10.50
N LEU A 314 22.70 9.98 9.67
CA LEU A 314 21.78 8.88 9.38
C LEU A 314 22.50 7.67 8.75
N ILE A 315 23.42 7.91 7.81
CA ILE A 315 24.20 6.83 7.16
C ILE A 315 24.99 6.00 8.17
N GLN A 316 25.44 6.60 9.28
CA GLN A 316 26.19 5.89 10.32
C GLN A 316 25.30 5.06 11.25
N LYS A 317 23.99 5.37 11.32
CA LYS A 317 23.04 4.77 12.27
C LYS A 317 22.14 3.70 11.64
N VAL A 318 21.93 3.76 10.33
CA VAL A 318 21.06 2.82 9.62
C VAL A 318 21.84 1.58 9.18
N GLU A 319 21.51 0.41 9.74
CA GLU A 319 21.96 -0.89 9.24
C GLU A 319 20.83 -1.57 8.45
N ILE A 320 21.09 -1.90 7.18
CA ILE A 320 20.09 -2.56 6.32
C ILE A 320 20.54 -3.97 5.96
N ASN A 321 19.72 -4.95 6.36
CA ASN A 321 19.81 -6.31 5.82
C ASN A 321 18.82 -6.48 4.67
N GLU A 322 19.30 -6.27 3.43
CA GLU A 322 18.47 -6.31 2.22
C GLU A 322 17.71 -7.63 2.04
N SER A 323 18.30 -8.76 2.46
CA SER A 323 17.69 -10.09 2.34
C SER A 323 16.48 -10.32 3.27
N ALA A 324 16.33 -9.49 4.30
CA ALA A 324 15.26 -9.57 5.29
C ALA A 324 14.15 -8.54 5.07
N LEU A 325 14.27 -7.69 4.04
CA LEU A 325 13.31 -6.63 3.78
C LEU A 325 12.00 -7.17 3.20
N GLN A 326 10.90 -6.61 3.69
CA GLN A 326 9.59 -6.77 3.08
C GLN A 326 9.42 -5.78 1.92
N GLN A 327 8.51 -6.09 1.00
CA GLN A 327 8.28 -5.29 -0.21
C GLN A 327 8.03 -3.79 0.09
N PHE A 328 7.26 -3.46 1.13
CA PHE A 328 6.97 -2.06 1.46
C PHE A 328 8.22 -1.27 1.91
N GLN A 329 9.27 -1.95 2.37
CA GLN A 329 10.51 -1.36 2.86
C GLN A 329 11.51 -1.09 1.72
N LEU A 330 11.23 -1.56 0.50
CA LEU A 330 12.06 -1.25 -0.67
C LEU A 330 12.09 0.26 -0.94
N HIS A 331 10.98 0.95 -0.73
CA HIS A 331 10.96 2.42 -0.77
C HIS A 331 12.05 3.03 0.12
N ASP A 332 12.12 2.58 1.38
CA ASP A 332 13.04 3.11 2.38
C ASP A 332 14.50 2.80 2.02
N LEU A 333 14.76 1.59 1.48
CA LEU A 333 16.05 1.19 0.94
C LEU A 333 16.49 2.11 -0.21
N HIS A 334 15.58 2.41 -1.14
CA HIS A 334 15.89 3.23 -2.30
C HIS A 334 16.08 4.70 -1.94
N VAL A 335 15.37 5.23 -0.94
CA VAL A 335 15.68 6.53 -0.34
C VAL A 335 17.05 6.52 0.33
N HIS A 336 17.44 5.44 1.01
CA HIS A 336 18.77 5.30 1.59
C HIS A 336 19.88 5.30 0.52
N PHE A 337 19.72 4.59 -0.60
CA PHE A 337 20.68 4.64 -1.72
C PHE A 337 20.81 6.05 -2.31
N LEU A 338 19.69 6.77 -2.44
CA LEU A 338 19.69 8.15 -2.91
C LEU A 338 20.45 9.08 -1.94
N MET A 339 20.26 8.91 -0.63
CA MET A 339 20.97 9.64 0.42
C MET A 339 22.48 9.34 0.40
N GLN A 340 22.87 8.08 0.23
CA GLN A 340 24.27 7.65 0.09
C GLN A 340 24.93 8.30 -1.14
N ALA A 341 24.25 8.31 -2.29
CA ALA A 341 24.74 8.95 -3.49
C ALA A 341 24.92 10.47 -3.31
N MET A 342 23.93 11.13 -2.71
CA MET A 342 23.99 12.56 -2.39
C MET A 342 25.19 12.89 -1.47
N SER A 343 25.35 12.13 -0.39
CA SER A 343 26.46 12.31 0.57
C SER A 343 27.83 12.14 -0.11
N ALA A 344 27.97 11.09 -0.95
CA ALA A 344 29.18 10.88 -1.72
C ALA A 344 29.51 12.03 -2.69
N LEU A 345 28.50 12.65 -3.31
CA LEU A 345 28.70 13.82 -4.17
C LEU A 345 29.18 15.05 -3.39
N PHE A 346 28.62 15.32 -2.20
CA PHE A 346 29.13 16.38 -1.32
C PHE A 346 30.60 16.18 -0.94
N GLU A 347 31.00 14.93 -0.72
CA GLU A 347 32.38 14.55 -0.41
C GLU A 347 33.27 14.40 -1.66
N LYS A 348 32.76 14.71 -2.86
CA LYS A 348 33.45 14.58 -4.15
C LYS A 348 33.89 13.16 -4.49
N ARG A 349 33.25 12.14 -3.90
CA ARG A 349 33.48 10.70 -4.15
C ARG A 349 32.61 10.21 -5.31
N GLN A 350 32.97 10.61 -6.52
CA GLN A 350 32.20 10.32 -7.75
C GLN A 350 31.96 8.83 -7.98
N LYS A 351 32.95 7.96 -7.74
CA LYS A 351 32.80 6.50 -7.94
C LYS A 351 31.74 5.90 -7.02
N ASP A 352 31.71 6.34 -5.76
CA ASP A 352 30.77 5.83 -4.77
C ASP A 352 29.35 6.34 -5.08
N ALA A 353 29.22 7.59 -5.52
CA ALA A 353 27.94 8.13 -5.98
C ALA A 353 27.38 7.35 -7.19
N HIS A 354 28.23 7.00 -8.16
CA HIS A 354 27.83 6.14 -9.28
C HIS A 354 27.42 4.74 -8.82
N PHE A 355 28.17 4.15 -7.87
CA PHE A 355 27.83 2.85 -7.30
C PHE A 355 26.44 2.87 -6.66
N TRP A 356 26.15 3.83 -5.78
CA TRP A 356 24.85 3.91 -5.13
C TRP A 356 23.70 4.18 -6.11
N MET A 357 23.90 5.08 -7.08
CA MET A 357 22.89 5.31 -8.12
C MET A 357 22.68 4.12 -9.05
N SER A 358 23.67 3.24 -9.24
CA SER A 358 23.49 2.00 -10.01
C SER A 358 22.60 0.97 -9.30
N ARG A 359 22.44 1.10 -7.98
CA ARG A 359 21.55 0.26 -7.15
C ARG A 359 20.17 0.89 -6.93
N PHE A 360 20.02 2.17 -7.25
CA PHE A 360 18.77 2.89 -7.11
C PHE A 360 17.81 2.54 -8.27
N ASP A 361 16.57 2.20 -7.93
CA ASP A 361 15.47 2.00 -8.86
C ASP A 361 14.33 2.94 -8.47
N GLU A 362 13.98 3.86 -9.37
CA GLU A 362 12.90 4.82 -9.15
C GLU A 362 11.50 4.21 -9.18
N ASN A 363 11.35 2.95 -9.62
CA ASN A 363 10.08 2.23 -9.61
C ASN A 363 9.70 1.72 -8.22
N GLU A 364 10.68 1.57 -7.33
CA GLU A 364 10.47 1.13 -5.95
C GLU A 364 10.03 2.28 -5.03
N LEU A 365 10.03 3.52 -5.53
CA LEU A 365 9.49 4.67 -4.80
C LEU A 365 7.96 4.68 -4.85
N ARG A 366 7.33 4.93 -3.69
CA ARG A 366 5.86 4.98 -3.58
C ARG A 366 5.29 6.12 -4.43
N ARG A 367 4.32 5.79 -5.29
CA ARG A 367 3.66 6.73 -6.21
C ARG A 367 2.18 6.93 -5.88
N PRO A 368 1.64 8.15 -6.05
CA PRO A 368 2.37 9.40 -6.33
C PRO A 368 3.11 9.95 -5.09
N CYS A 369 2.72 9.47 -3.90
CA CYS A 369 3.00 10.05 -2.59
C CYS A 369 4.43 10.58 -2.34
N PHE A 370 5.47 9.80 -2.67
CA PHE A 370 6.87 10.14 -2.39
C PHE A 370 7.67 10.47 -3.65
N TYR A 371 7.41 9.77 -4.75
CA TYR A 371 8.21 9.91 -5.97
C TYR A 371 8.29 11.36 -6.45
N ASP A 372 7.14 12.03 -6.56
CA ASP A 372 7.10 13.41 -7.07
C ASP A 372 7.82 14.38 -6.14
N PHE A 373 7.76 14.12 -4.84
CA PHE A 373 8.42 14.91 -3.81
C PHE A 373 9.95 14.78 -3.87
N LEU A 374 10.46 13.60 -4.25
CA LEU A 374 11.89 13.30 -4.39
C LEU A 374 12.46 13.61 -5.78
N LEU A 375 11.60 13.84 -6.79
CA LEU A 375 12.00 13.95 -8.20
C LEU A 375 13.10 14.99 -8.44
N LEU A 376 13.02 16.15 -7.80
CA LEU A 376 14.04 17.19 -7.92
C LEU A 376 15.40 16.66 -7.47
N SER A 377 15.49 16.05 -6.29
CA SER A 377 16.74 15.51 -5.75
C SER A 377 17.28 14.36 -6.61
N ILE A 378 16.42 13.46 -7.07
CA ILE A 378 16.79 12.34 -7.96
C ILE A 378 17.46 12.87 -9.23
N ARG A 379 16.75 13.72 -9.97
CA ARG A 379 17.26 14.29 -11.22
C ARG A 379 18.47 15.17 -10.97
N ARG A 380 18.57 15.83 -9.82
CA ARG A 380 19.72 16.68 -9.48
C ARG A 380 20.98 15.86 -9.23
N ILE A 381 20.89 14.73 -8.55
CA ILE A 381 22.00 13.78 -8.33
C ILE A 381 22.45 13.19 -9.65
N GLU A 382 21.51 12.71 -10.48
CA GLU A 382 21.82 12.22 -11.83
C GLU A 382 22.52 13.28 -12.68
N ALA A 383 22.08 14.54 -12.56
CA ALA A 383 22.63 15.62 -13.34
C ALA A 383 24.06 16.01 -12.93
N GLU A 384 24.38 15.85 -11.63
CA GLU A 384 25.75 16.01 -11.13
C GLU A 384 26.68 14.94 -11.73
N LEU A 385 26.24 13.67 -11.71
CA LEU A 385 26.99 12.53 -12.25
C LEU A 385 27.23 12.67 -13.76
N LYS A 386 26.24 13.20 -14.49
CA LYS A 386 26.31 13.44 -15.94
C LYS A 386 26.96 14.78 -16.31
N SER A 387 27.37 15.59 -15.34
CA SER A 387 27.93 16.94 -15.55
C SER A 387 27.00 17.87 -16.36
N ASN A 388 25.68 17.75 -16.19
CA ASN A 388 24.67 18.55 -16.90
C ASN A 388 23.75 19.35 -15.96
N ALA A 389 24.15 19.53 -14.69
CA ALA A 389 23.40 20.24 -13.65
C ALA A 389 23.05 21.72 -13.95
N GLN A 390 23.63 22.30 -15.01
CA GLN A 390 23.25 23.64 -15.48
C GLN A 390 21.86 23.67 -16.13
N VAL A 391 21.36 22.52 -16.60
CA VAL A 391 20.05 22.41 -17.25
C VAL A 391 19.01 22.03 -16.21
N TYR A 392 18.02 22.90 -15.98
CA TYR A 392 16.87 22.57 -15.16
C TYR A 392 15.83 21.78 -15.99
N PRO A 393 15.61 20.47 -15.72
CA PRO A 393 14.80 19.63 -16.59
C PRO A 393 13.32 20.05 -16.63
N ARG A 394 12.68 19.93 -17.80
CA ARG A 394 11.26 20.24 -17.98
C ARG A 394 10.34 19.43 -17.05
N GLU A 395 10.64 18.14 -16.87
CA GLU A 395 9.88 17.25 -15.98
C GLU A 395 9.94 17.75 -14.53
N VAL A 396 11.12 18.13 -14.05
CA VAL A 396 11.30 18.68 -12.70
C VAL A 396 10.51 19.97 -12.54
N ARG A 397 10.59 20.88 -13.52
CA ARG A 397 9.82 22.14 -13.52
C ARG A 397 8.32 21.88 -13.43
N GLN A 398 7.79 21.00 -14.28
CA GLN A 398 6.36 20.65 -14.28
C GLN A 398 5.91 20.04 -12.95
N THR A 399 6.73 19.19 -12.36
CA THR A 399 6.43 18.57 -11.06
C THR A 399 6.49 19.60 -9.94
N THR A 400 7.54 20.42 -9.83
CA THR A 400 7.63 21.44 -8.77
C THR A 400 6.54 22.49 -8.87
N ASP A 401 6.17 22.90 -10.09
CA ASP A 401 5.06 23.84 -10.32
C ASP A 401 3.73 23.23 -9.84
N ARG A 402 3.52 21.93 -10.09
CA ARG A 402 2.33 21.21 -9.60
C ARG A 402 2.33 21.02 -8.08
N LEU A 403 3.48 20.71 -7.48
CA LEU A 403 3.62 20.61 -6.02
C LEU A 403 3.35 21.96 -5.33
N GLY A 404 3.72 23.06 -5.99
CA GLY A 404 3.43 24.41 -5.52
C GLY A 404 4.22 24.84 -4.28
N HIS A 405 5.28 24.13 -3.90
CA HIS A 405 6.14 24.48 -2.76
C HIS A 405 7.18 25.53 -3.15
N SER A 406 7.29 26.62 -2.38
CA SER A 406 8.27 27.68 -2.66
C SER A 406 9.72 27.24 -2.44
N TYR A 407 9.96 26.26 -1.55
CA TYR A 407 11.27 25.67 -1.30
C TYR A 407 11.80 24.86 -2.51
N LEU A 408 10.95 24.02 -3.11
CA LEU A 408 11.29 23.17 -4.25
C LEU A 408 11.31 23.99 -5.54
N SER A 409 12.46 24.58 -5.87
CA SER A 409 12.57 25.59 -6.92
C SER A 409 13.79 25.39 -7.83
N GLU A 410 13.80 26.08 -8.97
CA GLU A 410 14.97 26.19 -9.85
C GLU A 410 16.19 26.80 -9.10
N LYS A 411 15.95 27.69 -8.13
CA LYS A 411 17.00 28.21 -7.26
C LYS A 411 17.63 27.10 -6.42
N LEU A 412 16.81 26.24 -5.80
CA LEU A 412 17.31 25.08 -5.05
C LEU A 412 18.11 24.14 -5.95
N TRP A 413 17.62 23.87 -7.17
CA TRP A 413 18.31 23.04 -8.16
C TRP A 413 19.75 23.51 -8.39
N HIS A 414 19.94 24.80 -8.71
CA HIS A 414 21.28 25.34 -8.97
C HIS A 414 22.14 25.40 -7.72
N ALA A 415 21.55 25.67 -6.56
CA ALA A 415 22.28 25.69 -5.30
C ALA A 415 22.61 24.29 -4.77
N PHE A 416 21.99 23.20 -5.24
CA PHE A 416 21.95 21.91 -4.53
C PHE A 416 23.28 21.25 -4.11
N PHE A 417 24.40 21.50 -4.81
CA PHE A 417 25.75 21.04 -4.41
C PHE A 417 26.76 22.20 -4.29
N ILE A 418 26.26 23.44 -4.26
CA ILE A 418 27.02 24.67 -3.97
C ILE A 418 26.85 24.99 -2.49
#